data_AF-A0A7Y0KJD9-F1
#
_entry.id   AF-A0A7Y0KJD9-F1
#
_cell.length_a   1.000
_cell.length_b   1.000
_cell.length_c   1.000
_cell.angle_alpha   90.00
_cell.angle_beta   90.00
_cell.angle_gamma   90.00
#
_symmetry.space_group_name_H-M   'P 1'
#
loop_
_entity.id
_entity.type
_entity.pdbx_description
1 polymer ?
#
loop_
_entity_poly.entity_id
_entity_poly.type
_entity_poly.pdbx_seq_one_letter_code
_entity_poly.pdbx_strand_id
1 'polypeptide(L)'
;MAVDESAGPDRLLAALAAVDAAHEHIDRTEADLLRRARAAGLTWREIAHAMGLGSPQAASQRAHRRSGHGLARPAVDVPDVG
;
A
#
# COMPACT_ATOMS: atom_id res chain seq x y z
N MET A 1 31.53 -8.26 -6.56
CA MET A 1 30.69 -7.38 -5.73
C MET A 1 30.21 -8.20 -4.56
N ALA A 2 31.00 -8.24 -3.48
CA ALA A 2 30.59 -8.93 -2.26
C ALA A 2 29.45 -8.10 -1.66
N VAL A 3 28.23 -8.63 -1.70
CA VAL A 3 27.18 -8.15 -0.81
C VAL A 3 27.67 -8.43 0.60
N ASP A 4 27.92 -7.37 1.35
CA ASP A 4 28.20 -7.45 2.78
C ASP A 4 26.98 -8.11 3.45
N GLU A 5 27.13 -9.40 3.78
CA GLU A 5 26.04 -10.31 4.19
C GLU A 5 25.58 -10.11 5.64
N SER A 6 26.15 -9.16 6.38
CA SER A 6 25.62 -8.76 7.68
C SER A 6 24.99 -7.38 7.55
N ALA A 7 23.75 -7.32 7.09
CA ALA A 7 22.95 -6.12 7.27
C ALA A 7 22.84 -5.88 8.79
N GLY A 8 23.67 -4.97 9.32
CA GLY A 8 23.58 -4.55 10.71
C GLY A 8 22.14 -4.13 11.04
N PRO A 9 21.72 -4.20 12.32
CA PRO A 9 20.34 -3.94 12.73
C PRO A 9 19.71 -2.69 12.09
N ASP A 10 20.47 -1.60 11.99
CA ASP A 10 19.99 -0.34 11.39
C ASP A 10 19.66 -0.46 9.90
N ARG A 11 20.44 -1.24 9.14
CA ARG A 11 20.15 -1.50 7.72
C ARG A 11 18.92 -2.36 7.54
N LEU A 12 18.71 -3.34 8.42
CA LEU A 12 17.49 -4.15 8.41
C LEU A 12 16.26 -3.30 8.75
N LEU A 13 16.36 -2.43 9.75
CA LEU A 13 15.29 -1.49 10.12
C LEU A 13 15.00 -0.50 8.98
N ALA A 14 16.02 0.08 8.36
CA ALA A 14 15.86 0.96 7.21
C ALA A 14 15.21 0.24 6.01
N ALA A 15 15.58 -1.01 5.74
CA ALA A 15 14.96 -1.82 4.70
C ALA A 15 13.48 -2.11 5.00
N LEU A 16 13.13 -2.45 6.25
CA LEU A 16 11.73 -2.64 6.66
C LEU A 16 10.92 -1.35 6.55
N ALA A 17 11.48 -0.21 6.95
CA ALA A 17 10.84 1.09 6.77
C ALA A 17 10.61 1.43 5.28
N ALA A 18 11.57 1.10 4.42
CA ALA A 18 11.42 1.26 2.97
C ALA A 18 10.31 0.37 2.39
N VAL A 19 10.17 -0.87 2.88
CA VAL A 19 9.07 -1.77 2.51
C VAL A 19 7.71 -1.21 2.97
N ASP A 20 7.61 -0.68 4.20
CA ASP A 20 6.39 -0.04 4.71
C ASP A 20 5.99 1.16 3.83
N ALA A 21 6.94 2.03 3.49
CA ALA A 21 6.72 3.16 2.60
C ALA A 21 6.28 2.72 1.19
N ALA A 22 6.83 1.62 0.67
CA ALA A 22 6.41 1.06 -0.61
C ALA A 22 4.97 0.52 -0.55
N HIS A 23 4.59 -0.17 0.52
CA HIS A 23 3.21 -0.61 0.73
C HIS A 23 2.24 0.57 0.82
N GLU A 24 2.59 1.65 1.53
CA GLU A 24 1.77 2.86 1.59
C GLU A 24 1.60 3.50 0.20
N HIS A 25 2.66 3.53 -0.61
CA HIS A 25 2.59 4.01 -1.98
C HIS A 25 1.63 3.17 -2.85
N ILE A 26 1.71 1.85 -2.73
CA ILE A 26 0.81 0.92 -3.44
C ILE A 26 -0.63 1.14 -2.99
N ASP A 27 -0.88 1.27 -1.69
CA ASP A 27 -2.22 1.46 -1.13
C ASP A 27 -2.85 2.79 -1.61
N ARG A 28 -2.08 3.88 -1.64
CA ARG A 28 -2.54 5.16 -2.19
C ARG A 28 -2.84 5.07 -3.68
N THR A 29 -1.97 4.40 -4.45
CA THR A 29 -2.17 4.20 -5.90
C THR A 29 -3.41 3.36 -6.17
N GLU A 30 -3.59 2.27 -5.43
CA GLU A 30 -4.79 1.41 -5.53
C GLU A 30 -6.06 2.19 -5.18
N ALA A 31 -6.05 3.00 -4.12
CA ALA A 31 -7.20 3.83 -3.74
C ALA A 31 -7.58 4.84 -4.85
N ASP A 32 -6.59 5.49 -5.47
CA ASP A 32 -6.84 6.41 -6.59
C ASP A 32 -7.45 5.70 -7.80
N LEU A 33 -6.88 4.55 -8.19
CA LEU A 33 -7.39 3.73 -9.29
C LEU A 33 -8.82 3.25 -9.03
N LEU A 34 -9.14 2.82 -7.81
CA LEU A 34 -10.49 2.41 -7.44
C LEU A 34 -11.49 3.57 -7.53
N ARG A 35 -11.12 4.77 -7.06
CA ARG A 35 -11.96 5.97 -7.23
C ARG A 35 -12.18 6.30 -8.70
N ARG A 36 -11.12 6.28 -9.51
CA ARG A 36 -11.20 6.56 -10.95
C ARG A 36 -12.04 5.52 -11.70
N ALA A 37 -11.89 4.24 -11.40
CA ALA A 37 -12.72 3.17 -11.95
C ALA A 37 -14.21 3.39 -11.63
N ARG A 38 -14.51 3.75 -10.37
CA ARG A 38 -15.88 4.07 -9.96
C ARG A 38 -16.42 5.33 -10.63
N ALA A 39 -15.62 6.39 -10.77
CA ALA A 39 -15.99 7.60 -11.50
C ALA A 39 -16.22 7.34 -13.00
N ALA A 40 -15.51 6.38 -13.59
CA ALA A 40 -15.72 5.91 -14.95
C ALA A 40 -16.92 4.95 -15.11
N GLY A 41 -17.67 4.69 -14.04
CA GLY A 41 -18.90 3.88 -14.08
C GLY A 41 -18.69 2.36 -13.96
N LEU A 42 -17.46 1.87 -13.79
CA LEU A 42 -17.21 0.42 -13.64
C LEU A 42 -17.90 -0.11 -12.39
N THR A 43 -18.62 -1.21 -12.53
CA THR A 43 -19.29 -1.93 -11.45
C THR A 43 -18.28 -2.62 -10.52
N TRP A 44 -18.68 -2.87 -9.28
CA TRP A 44 -17.86 -3.67 -8.35
C TRP A 44 -17.55 -5.08 -8.86
N ARG A 45 -18.38 -5.62 -9.74
CA ARG A 45 -18.16 -6.93 -10.39
C ARG A 45 -17.01 -6.87 -11.39
N GLU A 46 -16.97 -5.85 -12.24
CA GLU A 46 -15.86 -5.64 -13.19
C GLU A 46 -14.55 -5.37 -12.45
N ILE A 47 -14.60 -4.56 -11.38
CA ILE A 47 -13.44 -4.31 -10.52
C ILE A 47 -12.98 -5.61 -9.85
N ALA A 48 -13.88 -6.40 -9.28
CA ALA A 48 -13.54 -7.68 -8.67
C ALA A 48 -12.86 -8.63 -9.67
N HIS A 49 -13.39 -8.71 -10.89
CA HIS A 49 -12.79 -9.52 -11.96
C HIS A 49 -11.37 -9.03 -12.31
N ALA A 50 -11.18 -7.73 -12.50
CA ALA A 50 -9.86 -7.14 -12.79
C ALA A 50 -8.84 -7.35 -11.67
N MET A 51 -9.29 -7.41 -10.42
CA MET A 51 -8.46 -7.62 -9.23
C MET A 51 -8.30 -9.10 -8.84
N GLY A 52 -8.90 -10.04 -9.57
CA GLY A 52 -8.88 -11.46 -9.22
C GLY A 52 -9.62 -11.80 -7.91
N LEU A 53 -10.59 -10.97 -7.51
CA LEU A 53 -11.38 -11.17 -6.29
C LEU A 53 -12.60 -12.05 -6.57
N GLY A 54 -12.90 -12.94 -5.62
CA GLY A 54 -13.99 -13.91 -5.77
C GLY A 54 -15.41 -13.32 -5.73
N SER A 55 -15.57 -12.04 -5.40
CA SER A 55 -16.90 -11.40 -5.39
C SER A 55 -16.84 -9.87 -5.51
N PRO A 56 -17.93 -9.23 -5.98
CA PRO A 56 -18.08 -7.78 -5.96
C PRO A 56 -17.95 -7.17 -4.56
N GLN A 57 -18.40 -7.90 -3.54
CA GLN A 57 -18.37 -7.46 -2.16
C GLN A 57 -16.95 -7.50 -1.56
N ALA A 58 -16.09 -8.40 -2.04
CA ALA A 58 -14.68 -8.37 -1.69
C ALA A 58 -13.99 -7.09 -2.24
N ALA A 59 -14.34 -6.69 -3.47
CA ALA A 59 -13.84 -5.46 -4.07
C ALA A 59 -14.28 -4.21 -3.32
N SER A 60 -15.59 -4.10 -3.01
CA SER A 60 -16.11 -2.93 -2.30
C SER A 60 -15.55 -2.81 -0.88
N GLN A 61 -15.41 -3.92 -0.13
CA GLN A 61 -14.79 -3.90 1.19
C GLN A 61 -13.31 -3.51 1.16
N ARG A 62 -12.54 -4.02 0.17
CA ARG A 62 -11.15 -3.61 -0.03
C ARG A 62 -11.06 -2.11 -0.30
N ALA A 63 -11.91 -1.57 -1.16
CA ALA A 63 -11.97 -0.14 -1.43
C ALA A 63 -12.25 0.68 -0.16
N HIS A 64 -13.22 0.27 0.67
CA HIS A 64 -13.51 0.97 1.94
C HIS A 64 -12.31 0.97 2.89
N ARG A 65 -11.59 -0.15 3.01
CA ARG A 65 -10.38 -0.21 3.86
C ARG A 65 -9.28 0.71 3.36
N ARG A 66 -9.07 0.81 2.04
CA ARG A 66 -8.01 1.66 1.46
C ARG A 66 -8.34 3.15 1.50
N SER A 67 -9.62 3.52 1.40
CA SER A 67 -10.07 4.90 1.60
C SER A 67 -9.76 5.43 3.01
N GLY A 68 -9.71 4.56 4.03
CA GLY A 68 -9.36 4.93 5.40
C GLY A 68 -7.85 5.08 5.67
N HIS A 69 -6.98 4.50 4.82
CA HIS A 69 -5.52 4.50 5.03
C HIS A 69 -4.80 5.67 4.35
N GLY A 70 -5.42 6.31 3.34
CA GLY A 70 -4.80 7.41 2.56
C GLY A 70 -4.75 8.78 3.25
N LEU A 71 -5.26 8.90 4.48
CA LEU A 71 -5.03 10.09 5.30
C LEU A 71 -3.62 9.96 5.89
N ALA A 72 -2.68 10.69 5.29
CA ALA A 72 -1.23 10.65 5.55
C ALA A 72 -0.86 10.23 6.97
N ARG A 73 -0.10 9.14 7.10
CA ARG A 73 0.64 8.85 8.34
C ARG A 73 1.54 10.07 8.61
N PRO A 74 1.54 10.64 9.83
CA PRO A 74 2.55 11.63 10.18
C PRO A 74 3.92 10.97 10.02
N ALA A 75 4.86 11.68 9.38
CA ALA A 75 6.23 11.20 9.22
C ALA A 75 6.76 10.84 10.61
N VAL A 76 7.04 9.55 10.81
CA VAL A 76 7.73 9.10 12.02
C VAL A 76 9.14 9.67 11.92
N ASP A 77 9.44 10.64 12.77
CA ASP A 77 10.80 11.14 12.97
C ASP A 77 11.58 9.98 13.61
N VAL A 78 12.47 9.36 12.83
CA VAL A 78 13.33 8.30 13.34
C VAL A 78 14.38 8.98 14.22
N PRO A 79 14.44 8.71 15.53
CA PRO A 79 15.39 9.38 16.40
C PRO A 79 16.82 9.06 15.99
N ASP A 80 17.64 10.12 15.94
CA ASP A 80 19.10 10.03 15.80
C ASP A 80 19.65 9.29 17.03
N VAL A 81 19.94 7.99 16.85
CA VAL A 81 20.70 7.20 17.82
C VAL A 81 22.17 7.45 17.54
N GLY A 82 22.74 8.41 18.28
CA GLY A 82 24.17 8.71 18.31
C GLY A 82 25.01 7.61 18.97
#